data_AF-A0A933REU9-F1
#
_entry.id   AF-A0A933REU9-F1
#
_cell.length_a   1.000
_cell.length_b   1.000
_cell.length_c   1.000
_cell.angle_alpha   90.00
_cell.angle_beta   90.00
_cell.angle_gamma   90.00
#
_symmetry.space_group_name_H-M   'P 1'
#
loop_
_entity.id
_entity.type
_entity.pdbx_description
1 polymer ?
#
loop_
_entity_poly.entity_id
_entity_poly.type
_entity_poly.pdbx_seq_one_letter_code
_entity_poly.pdbx_strand_id
1 'polypeptide(L)' 'MTVRQLHHLLRGLDDTREVVVGRAPAGDVLHAVWRAAEDDALAAYDDWRQHPGRHGYLAYRAAADRADAALEALAEYGV' A
#
# COMPACT_ATOMS: atom_id res chain seq x y z
N MET A 1 10.25 22.87 -11.96
CA MET A 1 9.14 22.95 -12.93
C MET A 1 8.00 23.77 -12.36
N THR A 2 7.33 24.59 -13.15
CA THR A 2 6.20 25.42 -12.69
C THR A 2 4.86 24.84 -13.15
N VAL A 3 3.80 25.07 -12.38
CA VAL A 3 2.41 24.65 -12.69
C VAL A 3 1.96 25.09 -14.09
N ARG A 4 2.44 26.27 -14.55
CA ARG A 4 2.14 26.82 -15.87
C ARG A 4 2.77 26.03 -17.02
N GLN A 5 3.97 25.49 -16.80
CA GLN A 5 4.64 24.62 -17.78
C GLN A 5 3.95 23.25 -17.85
N LEU A 6 3.48 22.72 -16.70
CA LEU A 6 2.72 21.48 -16.67
C LEU A 6 1.40 21.60 -17.46
N HIS A 7 0.64 22.68 -17.24
CA HIS A 7 -0.59 22.94 -17.99
C HIS A 7 -0.37 23.07 -19.51
N HIS A 8 0.77 23.60 -19.94
CA HIS A 8 1.09 23.72 -21.35
C HIS A 8 1.35 22.36 -22.00
N LEU A 9 2.07 21.47 -21.31
CA LEU A 9 2.34 20.11 -21.79
C LEU A 9 1.06 19.25 -21.84
N LEU A 10 0.16 19.42 -20.87
CA LEU A 10 -1.08 18.66 -20.79
C LEU A 10 -2.13 19.09 -21.84
N ARG A 11 -2.07 20.35 -22.33
CA ARG A 11 -3.06 20.89 -23.29
C ARG A 11 -3.06 20.21 -24.66
N GLY A 12 -2.00 19.49 -25.01
CA GLY A 12 -1.88 18.76 -26.28
C GLY A 12 -2.23 17.27 -26.18
N LEU A 13 -2.60 16.78 -24.99
CA LEU A 13 -3.06 15.41 -24.82
C LEU A 13 -4.57 15.39 -25.11
N ASP A 14 -4.94 14.90 -26.29
CA ASP A 14 -6.33 14.56 -26.59
C ASP A 14 -6.80 13.49 -25.59
N ASP A 15 -8.01 13.68 -25.05
CA ASP A 15 -8.63 12.72 -24.14
C ASP A 15 -9.10 11.51 -24.94
N THR A 16 -8.19 10.54 -25.16
CA THR A 16 -8.44 9.34 -25.96
C THR A 16 -9.48 8.42 -25.35
N ARG A 17 -9.95 8.68 -24.11
CA ARG A 17 -10.86 7.80 -23.33
C ARG A 17 -10.36 6.36 -23.21
N GLU A 18 -9.08 6.14 -23.46
CA GLU A 18 -8.45 4.83 -23.37
C GLU A 18 -8.04 4.58 -21.93
N VAL A 19 -8.63 3.54 -21.32
CA VAL A 19 -8.17 3.06 -20.01
C VAL A 19 -6.97 2.16 -20.24
N VAL A 20 -5.77 2.70 -20.02
CA VAL A 20 -4.54 1.91 -20.02
C VAL A 20 -4.48 1.11 -18.73
N VAL A 21 -4.97 -0.14 -18.77
CA VAL A 21 -4.80 -1.09 -17.65
C VAL A 21 -3.42 -1.73 -17.78
N GLY A 22 -2.42 -1.10 -17.15
CA GLY A 22 -1.11 -1.73 -16.99
C GLY A 22 -1.22 -2.94 -16.07
N ARG A 23 -0.76 -4.11 -16.50
CA ARG A 23 -0.54 -5.24 -15.58
C ARG A 23 0.64 -4.85 -14.70
N ALA A 24 0.35 -4.46 -13.45
CA ALA A 24 1.40 -4.21 -12.47
C ALA A 24 2.30 -5.47 -12.40
N PRO A 25 3.63 -5.32 -12.43
CA PRO A 25 4.51 -6.45 -12.18
C PRO A 25 4.15 -7.05 -10.83
N ALA A 26 4.17 -8.38 -10.70
CA ALA A 26 3.70 -9.06 -9.50
C ALA A 26 4.35 -8.55 -8.20
N GLY A 27 5.61 -8.09 -8.28
CA GLY A 27 6.32 -7.45 -7.16
C GLY A 27 5.70 -6.13 -6.69
N ASP A 28 5.06 -5.35 -7.56
CA ASP A 28 4.37 -4.10 -7.20
C ASP A 28 3.06 -4.39 -6.46
N VAL A 29 2.34 -5.44 -6.87
CA VAL A 29 1.13 -5.89 -6.15
C VAL A 29 1.48 -6.46 -4.78
N LEU A 30 2.50 -7.32 -4.68
CA LEU A 30 2.93 -7.89 -3.40
C LEU A 30 3.45 -6.81 -2.45
N HIS A 31 4.18 -5.83 -2.96
CA HIS A 31 4.64 -4.69 -2.18
C HIS A 31 3.46 -3.83 -1.70
N ALA A 32 2.46 -3.58 -2.54
CA ALA A 32 1.24 -2.88 -2.14
C ALA A 32 0.44 -3.64 -1.07
N VAL A 33 0.35 -4.96 -1.17
CA VAL A 33 -0.32 -5.81 -0.16
C VAL A 33 0.44 -5.77 1.16
N TRP A 34 1.77 -5.89 1.13
CA TRP A 34 2.61 -5.75 2.33
C TRP A 34 2.44 -4.39 2.99
N ARG A 35 2.52 -3.30 2.22
CA ARG A 35 2.31 -1.94 2.73
C ARG A 35 0.94 -1.74 3.37
N ALA A 36 -0.12 -2.27 2.76
CA ALA A 36 -1.47 -2.19 3.33
C ALA A 36 -1.58 -2.96 4.66
N ALA A 37 -0.97 -4.14 4.74
CA ALA A 37 -0.94 -4.93 5.98
C ALA A 37 -0.12 -4.25 7.10
N GLU A 38 0.99 -3.57 6.73
CA GLU A 38 1.80 -2.78 7.66
C GLU A 38 1.02 -1.57 8.21
N ASP A 39 0.32 -0.83 7.34
CA ASP A 39 -0.49 0.32 7.75
C ASP A 39 -1.64 -0.12 8.69
N ASP A 40 -2.28 -1.27 8.42
CA ASP A 40 -3.27 -1.90 9.30
C ASP A 40 -2.68 -2.23 10.69
N ALA A 41 -1.46 -2.78 10.73
CA ALA A 41 -0.79 -3.14 11.98
C ALA A 41 -0.44 -1.90 12.82
N LEU A 42 0.03 -0.83 12.16
CA LEU A 42 0.31 0.45 12.82
C LEU A 42 -0.97 1.08 13.38
N ALA A 43 -2.07 1.07 12.63
CA ALA A 43 -3.35 1.59 13.10
C ALA A 43 -3.86 0.81 14.33
N ALA A 44 -3.76 -0.52 14.32
CA ALA A 44 -4.14 -1.36 15.46
C ALA A 44 -3.22 -1.14 16.68
N TYR A 45 -1.92 -0.91 16.45
CA TYR A 45 -0.97 -0.59 17.52
C TYR A 45 -1.28 0.76 18.17
N ASP A 46 -1.61 1.77 17.37
CA ASP A 46 -1.96 3.10 17.86
C ASP A 46 -3.28 3.10 18.63
N ASP A 47 -4.27 2.31 18.21
CA ASP A 47 -5.50 2.12 18.98
C ASP A 47 -5.21 1.42 20.31
N TRP A 48 -4.43 0.34 20.30
CA TRP A 48 -4.04 -0.36 21.54
C TRP A 48 -3.24 0.55 22.49
N ARG A 49 -2.36 1.41 21.97
CA ARG A 49 -1.62 2.39 22.77
C ARG A 49 -2.54 3.38 23.48
N GLN A 50 -3.61 3.81 22.81
CA GLN A 50 -4.61 4.73 23.36
C GLN A 50 -5.56 4.03 24.33
N HIS A 51 -5.88 2.76 24.06
CA HIS A 51 -6.80 1.95 24.85
C HIS A 51 -6.17 0.59 25.20
N PRO A 52 -5.23 0.54 26.16
CA PRO A 52 -4.51 -0.68 26.49
C PRO A 52 -5.46 -1.79 26.94
N GLY A 53 -5.44 -2.91 26.23
CA GLY A 53 -6.28 -4.06 26.52
C GLY A 53 -5.82 -5.32 25.79
N ARG A 54 -6.13 -6.48 26.37
CA ARG A 54 -5.74 -7.77 25.79
C ARG A 54 -6.29 -7.98 24.38
N HIS A 55 -7.53 -7.54 24.14
CA HIS A 55 -8.17 -7.67 22.83
C HIS A 55 -7.49 -6.79 21.77
N GLY A 56 -7.20 -5.52 22.08
CA GLY A 56 -6.47 -4.62 21.18
C GLY A 56 -5.06 -5.14 20.86
N TYR A 57 -4.34 -5.67 21.87
CA TYR A 57 -3.03 -6.27 21.65
C TYR A 57 -3.10 -7.49 20.71
N LEU A 58 -4.11 -8.35 20.84
CA LEU A 58 -4.29 -9.50 19.96
C LEU A 58 -4.67 -9.08 18.53
N ALA A 59 -5.49 -8.04 18.38
CA ALA A 59 -5.81 -7.48 17.06
C ALA A 59 -4.58 -6.90 16.37
N TYR A 60 -3.76 -6.13 17.11
CA TYR A 60 -2.45 -5.67 16.63
C TYR A 60 -1.56 -6.83 16.20
N ARG A 61 -1.42 -7.86 17.05
CA ARG A 61 -0.58 -9.02 16.71
C ARG A 61 -1.06 -9.76 15.48
N ALA A 62 -2.35 -10.00 15.34
CA ALA A 62 -2.90 -10.60 14.12
C ALA A 62 -2.64 -9.75 12.87
N ALA A 63 -2.70 -8.43 12.98
CA ALA A 63 -2.36 -7.53 11.88
C ALA A 63 -0.86 -7.57 11.54
N ALA A 64 0.01 -7.58 12.55
CA ALA A 64 1.46 -7.72 12.37
C ALA A 64 1.82 -9.07 11.71
N ASP A 65 1.21 -10.17 12.14
CA ASP A 65 1.43 -11.50 11.56
C ASP A 65 1.02 -11.54 10.07
N ARG A 66 -0.03 -10.81 9.67
CA ARG A 66 -0.40 -10.66 8.24
C ARG A 66 0.64 -9.87 7.45
N ALA A 67 1.24 -8.84 8.04
CA ALA A 67 2.30 -8.06 7.40
C ALA A 67 3.56 -8.91 7.21
N ASP A 68 3.95 -9.70 8.21
CA ASP A 68 5.08 -10.61 8.12
C ASP A 68 4.87 -11.67 7.02
N ALA A 69 3.68 -12.27 6.95
CA ALA A 69 3.33 -13.22 5.89
C ALA A 69 3.36 -12.58 4.49
N ALA A 70 2.92 -11.32 4.36
CA ALA A 70 3.00 -10.60 3.09
C ALA A 70 4.45 -10.26 2.69
N LEU A 71 5.32 -9.98 3.66
CA LEU A 71 6.74 -9.73 3.43
C LEU A 71 7.46 -11.01 2.99
N GLU A 72 7.13 -12.15 3.60
CA GLU A 72 7.67 -13.46 3.22
C GLU A 72 7.29 -13.79 1.76
N ALA A 73 6.02 -13.60 1.39
CA ALA A 73 5.59 -13.74 0.01
C ALA A 73 6.34 -12.76 -0.93
N LEU A 74 6.49 -11.49 -0.56
CA LEU A 74 7.24 -10.53 -1.36
C LEU A 74 8.70 -10.99 -1.56
N ALA A 75 9.34 -11.55 -0.54
CA ALA A 75 10.70 -12.06 -0.61
C ALA A 75 10.81 -13.35 -1.46
N GLU A 76 9.81 -14.22 -1.43
CA GLU A 76 9.76 -15.46 -2.21
C GLU A 76 9.54 -15.19 -3.72
N TYR A 77 8.67 -14.25 -4.06
CA TYR A 77 8.29 -13.95 -5.45
C TYR A 77 9.02 -12.75 -6.08
N GLY A 78 9.84 -12.04 -5.29
CA GLY A 78 10.59 -10.85 -5.71
C GLY A 78 11.99 -11.12 -6.30
N VAL A 79 12.39 -12.39 -6.46
CA VAL A 79 13.71 -12.83 -6.98
C VAL A 79 13.62 -13.29 -8.44
#